data_AF-A0A2G6J4G0-F1
#
_entry.id   AF-A0A2G6J4G0-F1
#
_cell.length_a   1.000
_cell.length_b   1.000
_cell.length_c   1.000
_cell.angle_alpha   90.00
_cell.angle_beta   90.00
_cell.angle_gamma   90.00
#
_symmetry.space_group_name_H-M   'P 1'
#
loop_
_entity.id
_entity.type
_entity.pdbx_description
1 polymer ?
#
loop_
_entity_poly.entity_id
_entity_poly.type
_entity_poly.pdbx_seq_one_letter_code
_entity_poly.pdbx_strand_id
1 'polypeptide(L)'
;ELLSTGYRGWFLGHIHRPDTPRADGHPFYLGSVVGRHPGETGAHGPVLVELDAAGDLRARRLDLAPLRWENLDVPVGAMERVSAEELLSRLLAVVQNHSQELGPALDQTLAVGFRLRLTGVTPLAPQLRLALERLRAEAPSLVTDHGDTVLFIDRVTEDLAQPLDLADLARFPDPAGLLARRLLVLEGEGDPVPGVEDADAERERLLRLGQEALGTGALGTGVIGTGTIGTSARQSAFQERGPALAPEEIRQRLVATGRRALEEILATKEAGHAAD
;
A
#
# COMPACT_ATOMS: atom_id res chain seq x y z
N GLU A 1 -16.57 -4.12 -32.34
CA GLU A 1 -16.50 -5.43 -33.02
C GLU A 1 -17.34 -6.52 -32.34
N LEU A 2 -17.21 -6.76 -31.03
CA LEU A 2 -18.03 -7.77 -30.35
C LEU A 2 -19.54 -7.47 -30.42
N LEU A 3 -19.96 -6.23 -30.18
CA LEU A 3 -21.39 -5.87 -30.20
C LEU A 3 -22.08 -6.09 -31.57
N SER A 4 -21.33 -6.19 -32.68
CA SER A 4 -21.90 -6.33 -34.02
C SER A 4 -22.14 -7.78 -34.46
N THR A 5 -21.85 -8.79 -33.62
CA THR A 5 -22.00 -10.20 -34.03
C THR A 5 -23.40 -10.78 -33.83
N GLY A 6 -24.30 -10.07 -33.16
CA GLY A 6 -25.67 -10.53 -32.89
C GLY A 6 -25.82 -11.50 -31.71
N TYR A 7 -24.78 -11.77 -30.92
CA TYR A 7 -24.93 -12.52 -29.66
C TYR A 7 -25.67 -11.70 -28.61
N ARG A 8 -26.37 -12.39 -27.69
CA ARG A 8 -27.11 -11.75 -26.59
C ARG A 8 -26.21 -11.16 -25.52
N GLY A 9 -25.04 -11.75 -25.29
CA GLY A 9 -24.09 -11.25 -24.32
C GLY A 9 -22.70 -11.83 -24.54
N TRP A 10 -21.72 -11.15 -23.96
CA TRP A 10 -20.30 -11.47 -24.08
C TRP A 10 -19.68 -11.61 -22.70
N PHE A 11 -19.33 -12.84 -22.34
CA PHE A 11 -18.77 -13.17 -21.03
C PHE A 11 -17.29 -13.49 -21.19
N LEU A 12 -16.43 -12.55 -20.80
CA LEU A 12 -15.00 -12.60 -21.11
C LEU A 12 -14.20 -13.26 -19.97
N GLY A 13 -13.15 -14.01 -20.35
CA GLY A 13 -12.18 -14.60 -19.42
C GLY A 13 -10.83 -13.87 -19.44
N HIS A 14 -9.77 -14.55 -18.98
CA HIS A 14 -8.37 -14.09 -18.92
C HIS A 14 -8.04 -13.04 -17.83
N ILE A 15 -8.89 -12.04 -17.62
CA ILE A 15 -8.70 -11.04 -16.55
C ILE A 15 -9.27 -11.57 -15.22
N HIS A 16 -8.45 -11.57 -14.17
CA HIS A 16 -8.85 -12.10 -12.86
C HIS A 16 -9.69 -11.12 -12.04
N ARG A 17 -9.50 -9.80 -12.24
CA ARG A 17 -10.33 -8.80 -11.59
C ARG A 17 -11.75 -8.88 -12.18
N PRO A 18 -12.78 -9.18 -11.36
CA PRO A 18 -14.14 -9.27 -11.84
C PRO A 18 -14.68 -7.88 -12.22
N ASP A 19 -15.40 -7.80 -13.33
CA ASP A 19 -16.28 -6.68 -13.60
C ASP A 19 -17.63 -6.88 -12.89
N THR A 20 -18.40 -5.79 -12.78
CA THR A 20 -19.82 -5.84 -12.41
C THR A 20 -20.58 -6.59 -13.51
N PRO A 21 -21.30 -7.68 -13.19
CA PRO A 21 -22.10 -8.40 -14.17
C PRO A 21 -23.11 -7.49 -14.87
N ARG A 22 -23.24 -7.64 -16.18
CA ARG A 22 -24.11 -6.81 -17.01
C ARG A 22 -25.20 -7.65 -17.67
N ALA A 23 -26.36 -7.02 -17.86
CA ALA A 23 -27.53 -7.58 -18.54
C ALA A 23 -27.82 -6.91 -19.89
N ASP A 24 -27.05 -5.89 -20.27
CA ASP A 24 -27.26 -5.05 -21.46
C ASP A 24 -26.55 -5.57 -22.71
N GLY A 25 -26.01 -6.80 -22.66
CA GLY A 25 -25.27 -7.43 -23.75
C GLY A 25 -23.85 -6.91 -23.97
N HIS A 26 -23.41 -5.89 -23.22
CA HIS A 26 -22.03 -5.42 -23.30
C HIS A 26 -21.04 -6.46 -22.73
N PRO A 27 -19.84 -6.58 -23.33
CA PRO A 27 -18.82 -7.47 -22.78
C PRO A 27 -18.39 -7.07 -21.38
N PHE A 28 -18.24 -8.06 -20.51
CA PHE A 28 -17.66 -7.89 -19.19
C PHE A 28 -16.80 -9.10 -18.81
N TYR A 29 -15.77 -8.86 -18.00
CA TYR A 29 -14.90 -9.90 -17.50
C TYR A 29 -15.51 -10.63 -16.31
N LEU A 30 -15.56 -11.96 -16.40
CA LEU A 30 -16.08 -12.84 -15.35
C LEU A 30 -15.23 -12.77 -14.08
N GLY A 31 -13.93 -12.50 -14.21
CA GLY A 31 -12.98 -12.57 -13.12
C GLY A 31 -12.58 -14.00 -12.76
N SER A 32 -11.78 -14.14 -11.71
CA SER A 32 -11.48 -15.44 -11.09
C SER A 32 -12.63 -15.90 -10.20
N VAL A 33 -12.84 -17.21 -10.14
CA VAL A 33 -13.83 -17.83 -9.23
C VAL A 33 -13.39 -17.73 -7.77
N VAL A 34 -12.08 -17.63 -7.53
CA VAL A 34 -11.47 -17.46 -6.21
C VAL A 34 -10.33 -16.46 -6.36
N GLY A 35 -10.21 -15.52 -5.40
CA GLY A 35 -9.08 -14.58 -5.35
C GLY A 35 -7.77 -15.33 -5.09
N ARG A 36 -6.93 -15.48 -6.13
CA ARG A 36 -5.73 -16.34 -6.08
C ARG A 36 -4.55 -15.68 -5.37
N HIS A 37 -4.59 -14.37 -5.20
CA HIS A 37 -3.57 -13.61 -4.49
C HIS A 37 -4.20 -12.38 -3.82
N PRO A 38 -3.54 -11.76 -2.83
CA PRO A 38 -4.14 -10.68 -2.02
C PRO A 38 -4.34 -9.34 -2.73
N GLY A 39 -4.11 -9.29 -4.04
CA GLY A 39 -4.49 -8.15 -4.89
C GLY A 39 -5.83 -8.36 -5.59
N GLU A 40 -6.35 -9.59 -5.58
CA GLU A 40 -7.70 -9.96 -6.03
C GLU A 40 -8.63 -9.89 -4.80
N THR A 41 -8.94 -8.67 -4.37
CA THR A 41 -9.75 -8.42 -3.16
C THR A 41 -11.25 -8.48 -3.44
N GLY A 42 -12.02 -8.75 -2.40
CA GLY A 42 -13.47 -8.65 -2.43
C GLY A 42 -14.17 -9.92 -2.88
N ALA A 43 -15.39 -9.75 -3.38
CA ALA A 43 -16.26 -10.86 -3.75
C ALA A 43 -15.78 -11.56 -5.04
N HIS A 44 -15.59 -12.87 -4.94
CA HIS A 44 -15.24 -13.74 -6.06
C HIS A 44 -16.22 -14.91 -6.13
N GLY A 45 -16.36 -15.44 -7.34
CA GLY A 45 -17.22 -16.58 -7.60
C GLY A 45 -17.81 -16.56 -9.01
N PRO A 46 -18.55 -17.62 -9.37
CA PRO A 46 -19.14 -17.73 -10.70
C PRO A 46 -20.23 -16.67 -10.92
N VAL A 47 -20.46 -16.32 -12.17
CA VAL A 47 -21.60 -15.48 -12.57
C VAL A 47 -22.73 -16.40 -13.02
N LEU A 48 -23.89 -16.28 -12.36
CA LEU A 48 -25.12 -16.88 -12.83
C LEU A 48 -25.73 -15.97 -13.89
N VAL A 49 -25.87 -16.51 -15.10
CA VAL A 49 -26.56 -15.84 -16.20
C VAL A 49 -27.86 -16.58 -16.48
N GLU A 50 -28.96 -15.85 -16.46
CA GLU A 50 -30.29 -16.35 -16.75
C GLU A 50 -30.80 -15.69 -18.03
N LEU A 51 -31.42 -16.48 -18.90
CA LEU A 51 -32.08 -16.02 -20.11
C LEU A 51 -33.55 -16.43 -20.01
N ASP A 52 -34.46 -15.47 -20.11
CA ASP A 52 -35.88 -15.78 -20.10
C ASP A 52 -36.42 -16.11 -21.51
N ALA A 53 -37.71 -16.44 -21.58
CA ALA A 53 -38.38 -16.78 -22.82
C ALA A 53 -38.50 -15.60 -23.82
N ALA A 54 -38.43 -14.35 -23.33
CA ALA A 54 -38.41 -13.16 -24.17
C ALA A 54 -36.99 -12.86 -24.72
N GLY A 55 -35.97 -13.49 -24.14
CA GLY A 55 -34.57 -13.32 -24.49
C GLY A 55 -33.85 -12.25 -23.67
N ASP A 56 -34.45 -11.80 -22.57
CA ASP A 56 -33.83 -10.85 -21.65
C ASP A 56 -32.81 -11.56 -20.76
N LEU A 57 -31.65 -10.92 -20.59
CA LEU A 57 -30.57 -11.43 -19.76
C LEU A 57 -30.67 -10.88 -18.34
N ARG A 58 -30.36 -11.73 -17.37
CA ARG A 58 -29.99 -11.33 -16.02
C ARG A 58 -28.65 -11.95 -15.68
N ALA A 59 -27.77 -11.17 -15.07
CA ALA A 59 -26.47 -11.66 -14.65
C ALA A 59 -26.21 -11.18 -13.22
N ARG A 60 -25.82 -12.10 -12.34
CA ARG A 60 -25.39 -11.77 -10.98
C ARG A 60 -24.25 -12.68 -10.54
N ARG A 61 -23.37 -12.14 -9.71
CA ARG A 61 -22.29 -12.93 -9.12
C ARG A 61 -22.84 -13.76 -7.96
N LEU A 62 -22.36 -14.99 -7.85
CA LEU A 62 -22.57 -15.83 -6.69
C LEU A 62 -21.28 -15.77 -5.87
N ASP A 63 -21.35 -15.20 -4.67
CA ASP A 63 -20.19 -15.01 -3.80
C ASP A 63 -19.88 -16.32 -3.07
N LEU A 64 -19.28 -17.26 -3.81
CA LEU A 64 -19.04 -18.64 -3.39
C LEU A 64 -17.55 -18.95 -3.22
N ALA A 65 -16.68 -17.94 -3.27
CA ALA A 65 -15.26 -18.14 -3.07
C ALA A 65 -14.97 -18.57 -1.62
N PRO A 66 -14.32 -19.73 -1.38
CA PRO A 66 -14.00 -20.17 -0.03
C PRO A 66 -12.91 -19.32 0.62
N LEU A 67 -12.12 -18.60 -0.17
CA LEU A 67 -11.10 -17.66 0.29
C LEU A 67 -11.39 -16.28 -0.28
N ARG A 68 -11.40 -15.29 0.61
CA ARG A 68 -11.56 -13.87 0.31
C ARG A 68 -10.34 -13.09 0.77
N TRP A 69 -9.96 -12.04 0.04
CA TRP A 69 -8.89 -11.13 0.42
C TRP A 69 -9.43 -9.72 0.68
N GLU A 70 -8.94 -9.09 1.73
CA GLU A 70 -9.29 -7.73 2.13
C GLU A 70 -8.02 -6.91 2.39
N ASN A 71 -7.99 -5.70 1.84
CA ASN A 71 -6.90 -4.76 2.06
C ASN A 71 -7.45 -3.54 2.81
N LEU A 72 -6.99 -3.31 4.03
CA LEU A 72 -7.53 -2.27 4.91
C LEU A 72 -6.45 -1.28 5.35
N ASP A 73 -6.79 0.00 5.31
CA ASP A 73 -6.01 1.04 5.96
C ASP A 73 -6.42 1.16 7.43
N VAL A 74 -5.43 1.18 8.31
CA VAL A 74 -5.59 1.26 9.76
C VAL A 74 -5.02 2.60 10.23
N PRO A 75 -5.82 3.68 10.23
CA PRO A 75 -5.33 5.01 10.58
C PRO A 75 -4.94 5.06 12.05
N VAL A 76 -3.74 5.52 12.39
CA VAL A 76 -3.23 5.52 13.78
C VAL A 76 -3.94 6.52 14.70
N GLY A 77 -4.55 7.58 14.15
CA GLY A 77 -5.29 8.57 14.93
C GLY A 77 -4.44 9.28 16.00
N ALA A 78 -5.10 9.86 17.01
CA ALA A 78 -4.47 10.59 18.11
C ALA A 78 -3.98 9.66 19.24
N MET A 79 -3.22 8.63 18.89
CA MET A 79 -2.61 7.74 19.89
C MET A 79 -1.54 8.50 20.68
N GLU A 80 -1.58 8.39 22.01
CA GLU A 80 -0.61 9.03 22.93
C GLU A 80 0.50 8.07 23.38
N ARG A 81 0.24 6.76 23.34
CA ARG A 81 1.19 5.69 23.63
C ARG A 81 0.88 4.47 22.79
N VAL A 82 1.87 3.60 22.61
CA VAL A 82 1.67 2.30 21.95
C VAL A 82 2.53 1.22 22.61
N SER A 83 1.90 0.09 22.91
CA SER A 83 2.57 -1.20 23.12
C SER A 83 2.31 -2.17 21.96
N ALA A 84 3.08 -3.25 21.87
CA ALA A 84 2.85 -4.28 20.86
C ALA A 84 1.48 -4.96 21.03
N GLU A 85 1.04 -5.15 22.27
CA GLU A 85 -0.25 -5.75 22.63
C GLU A 85 -1.42 -4.81 22.31
N GLU A 86 -1.28 -3.51 22.55
CA GLU A 86 -2.27 -2.50 22.17
C GLU A 86 -2.42 -2.43 20.64
N LEU A 87 -1.31 -2.46 19.91
CA LEU A 87 -1.31 -2.49 18.45
C LEU A 87 -1.98 -3.75 17.92
N LEU A 88 -1.62 -4.93 18.46
CA LEU A 88 -2.25 -6.20 18.10
C LEU A 88 -3.76 -6.16 18.32
N SER A 89 -4.20 -5.74 19.50
CA SER A 89 -5.62 -5.64 19.84
C SER A 89 -6.38 -4.75 18.86
N ARG A 90 -5.75 -3.64 18.44
CA ARG A 90 -6.33 -2.73 17.45
C ARG A 90 -6.44 -3.35 16.07
N LEU A 91 -5.40 -4.06 15.60
CA LEU A 91 -5.43 -4.74 14.31
C LEU A 91 -6.52 -5.83 14.27
N LEU A 92 -6.64 -6.62 15.34
CA LEU A 92 -7.70 -7.62 15.49
C LEU A 92 -9.09 -6.99 15.53
N ALA A 93 -9.26 -5.87 16.22
CA ALA A 93 -10.53 -5.15 16.26
C ALA A 93 -10.96 -4.64 14.87
N VAL A 94 -10.01 -4.11 14.06
CA VAL A 94 -10.31 -3.70 12.68
C VAL A 94 -10.75 -4.88 11.83
N VAL A 95 -10.05 -6.02 11.92
CA VAL A 95 -10.40 -7.24 11.20
C VAL A 95 -11.79 -7.74 11.60
N GLN A 96 -12.09 -7.78 12.91
CA GLN A 96 -13.37 -8.23 13.41
C GLN A 96 -14.53 -7.30 13.00
N ASN A 97 -14.33 -5.98 13.10
CA ASN A 97 -15.34 -5.00 12.69
C ASN A 97 -15.63 -5.09 11.18
N HIS A 98 -14.58 -5.17 10.35
CA HIS A 98 -14.76 -5.31 8.90
C HIS A 98 -15.49 -6.59 8.53
N SER A 99 -15.16 -7.72 9.18
CA SER A 99 -15.89 -8.97 8.97
C SER A 99 -17.36 -8.90 9.38
N GLN A 100 -17.69 -8.17 10.46
CA GLN A 100 -19.08 -7.91 10.84
C GLN A 100 -19.81 -7.06 9.79
N GLU A 101 -19.14 -6.07 9.21
CA GLU A 101 -19.69 -5.23 8.13
C GLU A 101 -19.95 -6.03 6.84
N LEU A 102 -19.07 -6.99 6.52
CA LEU A 102 -19.28 -7.92 5.40
C LEU A 102 -20.51 -8.81 5.64
N GLY A 103 -20.75 -9.25 6.88
CA GLY A 103 -21.96 -9.93 7.30
C GLY A 103 -22.33 -11.11 6.38
N PRO A 104 -23.54 -11.16 5.80
CA PRO A 104 -23.97 -12.26 4.92
C PRO A 104 -23.10 -12.51 3.68
N ALA A 105 -22.26 -11.54 3.27
CA ALA A 105 -21.31 -11.75 2.18
C ALA A 105 -20.25 -12.82 2.53
N LEU A 106 -20.14 -13.24 3.80
CA LEU A 106 -19.24 -14.28 4.26
C LEU A 106 -19.90 -15.66 4.41
N ASP A 107 -21.21 -15.82 4.16
CA ASP A 107 -21.95 -17.07 4.43
C ASP A 107 -21.34 -18.33 3.78
N GLN A 108 -20.66 -18.18 2.64
CA GLN A 108 -20.01 -19.27 1.89
C GLN A 108 -18.47 -19.14 1.90
N THR A 109 -17.95 -18.20 2.68
CA THR A 109 -16.51 -17.93 2.79
C THR A 109 -15.95 -18.71 3.97
N LEU A 110 -14.98 -19.60 3.70
CA LEU A 110 -14.31 -20.37 4.74
C LEU A 110 -13.19 -19.59 5.41
N ALA A 111 -12.51 -18.71 4.67
CA ALA A 111 -11.45 -17.87 5.21
C ALA A 111 -11.38 -16.48 4.58
N VAL A 112 -11.00 -15.49 5.38
CA VAL A 112 -10.69 -14.13 4.93
C VAL A 112 -9.26 -13.77 5.32
N GLY A 113 -8.43 -13.50 4.31
CA GLY A 113 -7.08 -13.01 4.49
C GLY A 113 -7.02 -11.48 4.44
N PHE A 114 -6.40 -10.87 5.45
CA PHE A 114 -6.28 -9.43 5.58
C PHE A 114 -4.85 -8.97 5.32
N ARG A 115 -4.70 -7.93 4.49
CA ARG A 115 -3.51 -7.10 4.48
C ARG A 115 -3.84 -5.74 5.05
N LEU A 116 -3.19 -5.41 6.15
CA LEU A 116 -3.41 -4.18 6.88
C LEU A 116 -2.28 -3.21 6.58
N ARG A 117 -2.59 -1.93 6.39
CA ARG A 117 -1.60 -0.86 6.27
C ARG A 117 -1.84 0.16 7.37
N LEU A 118 -0.91 0.28 8.31
CA LEU A 118 -0.95 1.34 9.32
C LEU A 118 -0.67 2.68 8.64
N THR A 119 -1.56 3.65 8.78
CA THR A 119 -1.47 4.94 8.07
C THR A 119 -1.56 6.12 9.02
N GLY A 120 -0.90 7.22 8.68
CA GLY A 120 -1.13 8.52 9.30
C GLY A 120 0.12 9.23 9.80
N VAL A 121 -0.08 10.46 10.27
CA VAL A 121 0.96 11.32 10.81
C VAL A 121 0.89 11.27 12.33
N THR A 122 1.99 10.86 12.99
CA THR A 122 2.04 10.75 14.45
C THR A 122 3.47 10.88 14.98
N PRO A 123 3.70 11.56 16.12
CA PRO A 123 4.99 11.52 16.82
C PRO A 123 5.42 10.10 17.22
N LEU A 124 4.47 9.16 17.32
CA LEU A 124 4.74 7.79 17.72
C LEU A 124 5.21 6.87 16.58
N ALA A 125 5.50 7.41 15.39
CA ALA A 125 5.84 6.58 14.24
C ALA A 125 7.03 5.63 14.50
N PRO A 126 8.15 6.04 15.15
CA PRO A 126 9.23 5.13 15.50
C PRO A 126 8.80 3.99 16.43
N GLN A 127 8.03 4.31 17.48
CA GLN A 127 7.54 3.35 18.46
C GLN A 127 6.59 2.35 17.81
N LEU A 128 5.74 2.81 16.89
CA LEU A 128 4.83 1.97 16.11
C LEU A 128 5.58 1.01 15.19
N ARG A 129 6.63 1.48 14.50
CA ARG A 129 7.46 0.62 13.65
C ARG A 129 8.16 -0.46 14.47
N LEU A 130 8.72 -0.10 15.63
CA LEU A 130 9.33 -1.08 16.54
C LEU A 130 8.31 -2.08 17.09
N ALA A 131 7.13 -1.62 17.49
CA ALA A 131 6.05 -2.49 17.94
C ALA A 131 5.59 -3.46 16.84
N LEU A 132 5.53 -2.98 15.60
CA LEU A 132 5.19 -3.78 14.43
C LEU A 132 6.26 -4.84 14.12
N GLU A 133 7.55 -4.48 14.24
CA GLU A 133 8.65 -5.44 14.09
C GLU A 133 8.59 -6.55 15.13
N ARG A 134 8.36 -6.20 16.41
CA ARG A 134 8.16 -7.17 17.48
C ARG A 134 6.97 -8.09 17.19
N LEU A 135 5.84 -7.52 16.80
CA LEU A 135 4.64 -8.28 16.46
C LEU A 135 4.91 -9.28 15.33
N ARG A 136 5.64 -8.87 14.28
CA ARG A 136 6.02 -9.77 13.18
C ARG A 136 6.94 -10.91 13.62
N ALA A 137 7.81 -10.66 14.60
CA ALA A 137 8.71 -11.66 15.14
C ALA A 137 7.99 -12.67 16.05
N GLU A 138 7.01 -12.21 16.82
CA GLU A 138 6.30 -13.01 17.82
C GLU A 138 5.05 -13.72 17.26
N ALA A 139 4.41 -13.17 16.22
CA ALA A 139 3.15 -13.65 15.67
C ALA A 139 3.14 -13.61 14.13
N PRO A 140 3.73 -14.61 13.44
CA PRO A 140 3.87 -14.59 11.98
C PRO A 140 2.54 -14.63 11.22
N SER A 141 1.46 -15.13 11.84
CA SER A 141 0.10 -15.03 11.32
C SER A 141 -0.89 -14.97 12.47
N LEU A 142 -1.70 -13.92 12.52
CA LEU A 142 -2.75 -13.76 13.53
C LEU A 142 -4.03 -14.36 12.98
N VAL A 143 -4.64 -15.28 13.72
CA VAL A 143 -5.86 -15.99 13.33
C VAL A 143 -6.94 -15.76 14.38
N THR A 144 -8.15 -15.47 13.94
CA THR A 144 -9.34 -15.32 14.78
C THR A 144 -10.57 -15.80 14.01
N ASP A 145 -11.64 -16.17 14.70
CA ASP A 145 -12.83 -16.72 14.05
C ASP A 145 -13.97 -15.70 14.01
N HIS A 146 -14.82 -15.81 12.99
CA HIS A 146 -16.10 -15.12 12.87
C HIS A 146 -17.15 -16.13 12.40
N GLY A 147 -17.92 -16.69 13.34
CA GLY A 147 -18.78 -17.84 13.06
C GLY A 147 -17.95 -19.04 12.58
N ASP A 148 -18.27 -19.55 11.40
CA ASP A 148 -17.53 -20.64 10.75
C ASP A 148 -16.41 -20.15 9.81
N THR A 149 -16.20 -18.83 9.70
CA THR A 149 -15.18 -18.23 8.84
C THR A 149 -13.90 -17.92 9.62
N VAL A 150 -12.77 -18.43 9.12
CA VAL A 150 -11.44 -18.15 9.68
C VAL A 150 -10.91 -16.82 9.16
N LEU A 151 -10.62 -15.88 10.04
CA LEU A 151 -10.00 -14.60 9.70
C LEU A 151 -8.50 -14.68 9.99
N PHE A 152 -7.66 -14.26 9.06
CA PHE A 152 -6.22 -14.20 9.30
C PHE A 152 -5.57 -12.94 8.75
N ILE A 153 -4.55 -12.44 9.43
CA ILE A 153 -3.72 -11.34 8.95
C ILE A 153 -2.52 -11.92 8.21
N ASP A 154 -2.50 -11.76 6.88
CA ASP A 154 -1.39 -12.18 6.00
C ASP A 154 -0.20 -11.23 6.10
N ARG A 155 -0.48 -9.92 6.21
CA ARG A 155 0.55 -8.91 6.24
C ARG A 155 0.08 -7.64 6.92
N VAL A 156 0.98 -7.03 7.67
CA VAL A 156 0.81 -5.66 8.15
C VAL A 156 1.96 -4.83 7.62
N THR A 157 1.68 -3.78 6.86
CA THR A 157 2.66 -2.76 6.40
C THR A 157 2.41 -1.43 7.09
N GLU A 158 3.27 -0.46 6.86
CA GLU A 158 3.15 0.89 7.41
C GLU A 158 3.38 1.94 6.33
N ASP A 159 2.66 3.04 6.48
CA ASP A 159 2.78 4.31 5.76
C ASP A 159 2.59 5.43 6.80
N LEU A 160 3.56 5.50 7.71
CA LEU A 160 3.57 6.44 8.83
C LEU A 160 4.57 7.56 8.57
N ALA A 161 4.22 8.76 9.03
CA ALA A 161 5.11 9.91 9.02
C ALA A 161 5.12 10.60 10.40
N GLN A 162 6.24 11.22 10.75
CA GLN A 162 6.32 12.10 11.91
C GLN A 162 5.94 13.55 11.54
N PRO A 163 5.22 14.28 12.42
CA PRO A 163 4.95 15.70 12.25
C PRO A 163 6.21 16.52 12.59
N LEU A 164 7.19 16.52 11.69
CA LEU A 164 8.43 17.28 11.84
C LEU A 164 8.23 18.74 11.40
N ASP A 165 8.66 19.68 12.25
CA ASP A 165 8.78 21.08 11.87
C ASP A 165 10.08 21.27 11.07
N LEU A 166 9.96 21.16 9.74
CA LEU A 166 11.11 21.32 8.85
C LEU A 166 11.71 22.72 8.92
N ALA A 167 10.89 23.75 9.17
CA ALA A 167 11.36 25.13 9.22
C ALA A 167 12.22 25.36 10.47
N ASP A 168 11.84 24.82 11.63
CA ASP A 168 12.66 24.91 12.83
C ASP A 168 13.95 24.08 12.71
N LEU A 169 13.86 22.83 12.21
CA LEU A 169 15.03 21.99 11.96
C LEU A 169 16.02 22.66 11.00
N ALA A 170 15.52 23.32 9.95
CA ALA A 170 16.32 24.03 8.96
C ALA A 170 17.14 25.20 9.55
N ARG A 171 16.90 25.63 10.79
CA ARG A 171 17.68 26.70 11.43
C ARG A 171 19.06 26.21 11.89
N PHE A 172 19.21 24.91 12.12
CA PHE A 172 20.44 24.32 12.61
C PHE A 172 21.40 23.97 11.46
N PRO A 173 22.72 24.20 11.61
CA PRO A 173 23.72 23.87 10.59
C PRO A 173 24.23 22.42 10.73
N ASP A 174 23.38 21.49 11.18
CA ASP A 174 23.70 20.08 11.35
C ASP A 174 23.13 19.23 10.19
N PRO A 175 23.46 17.93 10.07
CA PRO A 175 22.95 17.09 8.98
C PRO A 175 21.42 17.07 8.86
N ALA A 176 20.70 17.10 9.98
CA ALA A 176 19.24 17.15 10.02
C ALA A 176 18.72 18.46 9.41
N GLY A 177 19.27 19.60 9.83
CA GLY A 177 18.88 20.91 9.31
C GLY A 177 19.21 21.10 7.82
N LEU A 178 20.33 20.57 7.34
CA LEU A 178 20.67 20.59 5.91
C LEU A 178 19.67 19.76 5.07
N LEU A 179 19.23 18.60 5.57
CA LEU A 179 18.23 17.79 4.90
C LEU A 179 16.84 18.44 4.94
N ALA A 180 16.45 19.04 6.08
CA ALA A 180 15.19 19.76 6.21
C ALA A 180 15.06 20.92 5.20
N ARG A 181 16.15 21.69 4.99
CA ARG A 181 16.19 22.74 3.95
C ARG A 181 15.92 22.20 2.55
N ARG A 182 16.55 21.07 2.17
CA ARG A 182 16.35 20.45 0.86
C ARG A 182 14.93 19.90 0.69
N LEU A 183 14.33 19.38 1.76
CA LEU A 183 12.92 18.97 1.76
C LEU A 183 11.99 20.15 1.51
N LEU A 184 12.20 21.29 2.19
CA LEU A 184 11.44 22.52 1.98
C LEU A 184 11.54 23.03 0.52
N VAL A 185 12.75 22.98 -0.08
CA VAL A 185 12.95 23.32 -1.50
C VAL A 185 12.18 22.38 -2.43
N LEU A 186 12.16 21.07 -2.15
CA LEU A 186 11.39 20.09 -2.93
C LEU A 186 9.87 20.27 -2.77
N GLU A 187 9.42 20.72 -1.60
CA GLU A 187 8.01 20.99 -1.29
C GLU A 187 7.53 22.35 -1.84
N GLY A 188 8.46 23.24 -2.23
CA GLY A 188 8.16 24.57 -2.76
C GLY A 188 7.92 25.62 -1.67
N GLU A 189 8.33 25.33 -0.43
CA GLU A 189 8.11 26.16 0.76
C GLU A 189 9.44 26.71 1.35
N GLY A 190 10.58 26.45 0.70
CA GLY A 190 11.91 26.76 1.23
C GLY A 190 12.57 28.01 0.65
N ASP A 191 13.23 28.79 1.52
CA ASP A 191 14.25 29.76 1.15
C ASP A 191 15.49 29.05 0.56
N PRO A 192 16.35 29.75 -0.21
CA PRO A 192 17.57 29.16 -0.76
C PRO A 192 18.47 28.56 0.33
N VAL A 193 18.94 27.33 0.12
CA VAL A 193 19.87 26.65 1.03
C VAL A 193 21.18 27.46 1.10
N PRO A 194 21.84 27.64 2.27
CA PRO A 194 23.09 28.38 2.34
C PRO A 194 24.14 27.85 1.35
N GLY A 195 24.65 28.74 0.49
CA GLY A 195 25.56 28.40 -0.62
C GLY A 195 24.88 28.19 -1.97
N VAL A 196 23.55 28.28 -2.05
CA VAL A 196 22.76 28.27 -3.30
C VAL A 196 21.96 29.57 -3.35
N GLU A 197 22.10 30.34 -4.43
CA GLU A 197 21.42 31.64 -4.59
C GLU A 197 19.95 31.51 -4.99
N ASP A 198 19.55 30.36 -5.56
CA ASP A 198 18.24 30.15 -6.17
C ASP A 198 17.63 28.78 -5.78
N ALA A 199 16.46 28.81 -5.14
CA ALA A 199 15.73 27.63 -4.71
C ALA A 199 15.22 26.78 -5.89
N ASP A 200 14.85 27.41 -7.02
CA ASP A 200 14.40 26.70 -8.20
C ASP A 200 15.54 25.94 -8.86
N ALA A 201 16.74 26.54 -8.89
CA ALA A 201 17.94 25.88 -9.39
C ALA A 201 18.35 24.66 -8.55
N GLU A 202 18.27 24.76 -7.22
CA GLU A 202 18.52 23.60 -6.34
C GLU A 202 17.42 22.55 -6.48
N ARG A 203 16.15 22.94 -6.62
CA ARG A 203 15.05 22.00 -6.88
C ARG A 203 15.30 21.22 -8.16
N GLU A 204 15.64 21.90 -9.25
CA GLU A 204 15.95 21.27 -10.53
C GLU A 204 17.17 20.33 -10.41
N ARG A 205 18.20 20.77 -9.69
CA ARG A 205 19.38 19.95 -9.40
C ARG A 205 19.04 18.68 -8.62
N LEU A 206 18.22 18.78 -7.57
CA LEU A 206 17.78 17.64 -6.77
C LEU A 206 16.94 16.66 -7.58
N LEU A 207 16.04 17.15 -8.45
CA LEU A 207 15.25 16.31 -9.35
C LEU A 207 16.12 15.56 -10.36
N ARG A 208 17.13 16.23 -10.94
CA ARG A 208 18.10 15.57 -11.84
C ARG A 208 18.88 14.47 -11.11
N LEU A 209 19.41 14.76 -9.92
CA LEU A 209 20.11 13.76 -9.10
C LEU A 209 19.20 12.59 -8.71
N GLY A 210 17.93 12.87 -8.39
CA GLY A 210 16.93 11.84 -8.10
C GLY A 210 16.68 10.92 -9.30
N GLN A 211 16.57 11.49 -10.50
CA GLN A 211 16.42 10.72 -11.73
C GLN A 211 17.61 9.78 -11.99
N GLU A 212 18.84 10.28 -11.79
CA GLU A 212 20.06 9.49 -11.92
C GLU A 212 20.13 8.35 -10.89
N ALA A 213 19.77 8.64 -9.64
CA ALA A 213 19.77 7.66 -8.55
C ALA A 213 18.67 6.59 -8.70
N LEU A 214 17.50 6.96 -9.21
CA LEU A 214 16.40 6.02 -9.49
C LEU A 214 16.71 5.15 -10.72
N GLY A 215 17.38 5.70 -11.74
CA GLY A 215 17.83 4.96 -12.92
C GLY A 215 18.90 3.90 -12.64
N THR A 216 19.58 4.00 -11.49
CA THR A 216 20.63 3.07 -11.02
C THR A 216 20.16 2.12 -9.91
N GLY A 217 18.91 2.24 -9.45
CA GLY A 217 18.34 1.42 -8.38
C GLY A 217 18.82 1.78 -6.96
N ALA A 218 19.51 2.92 -6.79
CA ALA A 218 20.05 3.36 -5.51
C ALA A 218 18.98 3.92 -4.55
N LEU A 219 17.88 4.44 -5.10
CA LEU A 219 16.69 4.80 -4.34
C LEU A 219 15.68 3.67 -4.52
N GLY A 220 15.55 2.83 -3.48
CA GLY A 220 14.75 1.62 -3.51
C GLY A 220 13.40 1.84 -4.19
N THR A 221 13.07 1.01 -5.18
CA THR A 221 11.73 0.93 -5.74
C THR A 221 10.80 0.65 -4.57
N GLY A 222 9.88 1.57 -4.25
CA GLY A 222 8.91 1.46 -3.15
C GLY A 222 7.88 0.34 -3.32
N VAL A 223 8.28 -0.82 -3.83
CA VAL A 223 7.55 -2.08 -3.75
C VAL A 223 8.02 -2.77 -2.48
N ILE A 224 7.32 -2.52 -1.38
CA ILE A 224 7.45 -3.33 -0.16
C ILE A 224 6.76 -4.67 -0.44
N GLY A 225 7.49 -5.57 -1.11
CA GLY A 225 7.16 -6.97 -1.29
C GLY A 225 8.14 -7.81 -0.48
N THR A 226 7.69 -8.38 0.64
CA THR A 226 8.50 -9.29 1.46
C THR A 226 8.75 -10.62 0.74
N GLY A 227 10.01 -11.05 0.66
CA GLY A 227 10.37 -12.47 0.72
C GLY A 227 10.70 -13.18 -0.59
N THR A 228 11.96 -13.60 -0.65
CA THR A 228 12.62 -14.60 -1.51
C THR A 228 11.80 -15.88 -1.76
N ILE A 229 11.61 -16.25 -3.03
CA ILE A 229 11.70 -17.65 -3.52
C ILE A 229 12.42 -17.60 -4.87
N GLY A 230 13.55 -18.30 -4.97
CA GLY A 230 14.39 -18.28 -6.16
C GLY A 230 13.76 -18.96 -7.38
N THR A 231 14.03 -18.40 -8.56
CA THR A 231 14.31 -19.22 -9.75
C THR A 231 15.10 -18.43 -10.79
N SER A 232 16.33 -18.90 -11.02
CA SER A 232 17.18 -18.76 -12.22
C SER A 232 17.65 -17.36 -12.68
N ALA A 233 18.96 -17.18 -12.53
CA ALA A 233 19.82 -16.19 -13.14
C ALA A 233 19.96 -16.34 -14.68
N ARG A 234 18.85 -16.30 -15.43
CA ARG A 234 18.87 -16.29 -16.91
C ARG A 234 17.96 -15.26 -17.60
N GLN A 235 17.42 -14.28 -16.88
CA GLN A 235 16.67 -13.16 -17.49
C GLN A 235 17.36 -11.78 -17.34
N SER A 236 18.70 -11.74 -17.35
CA SER A 236 19.45 -10.48 -17.30
C SER A 236 19.65 -9.79 -18.67
N ALA A 237 18.75 -10.01 -19.64
CA ALA A 237 18.92 -9.48 -21.00
C ALA A 237 17.78 -8.56 -21.49
N PHE A 238 16.79 -8.26 -20.65
CA PHE A 238 15.71 -7.30 -20.96
C PHE A 238 15.38 -6.45 -19.74
N GLN A 239 16.34 -5.65 -19.26
CA GLN A 239 15.99 -4.40 -18.58
C GLN A 239 15.93 -3.33 -19.65
N GLU A 240 14.79 -3.25 -20.34
CA GLU A 240 14.43 -1.99 -21.00
C GLU A 240 14.47 -0.91 -19.92
N ARG A 241 15.26 0.15 -20.15
CA ARG A 241 15.16 1.36 -19.34
C ARG A 241 13.70 1.80 -19.41
N GLY A 242 12.96 1.61 -18.32
CA GLY A 242 11.60 2.14 -18.22
C GLY A 242 11.59 3.63 -18.57
N PRO A 243 10.45 4.17 -19.02
CA PRO A 243 10.36 5.59 -19.35
C PRO A 243 10.86 6.44 -18.18
N ALA A 244 11.54 7.54 -18.50
CA ALA A 244 11.95 8.54 -17.51
C ALA A 244 10.76 8.90 -16.61
N LEU A 245 10.92 8.74 -15.29
CA LEU A 245 9.86 9.09 -14.35
C LEU A 245 9.51 10.58 -14.49
N ALA A 246 8.23 10.91 -14.31
CA ALA A 246 7.79 12.29 -14.32
C ALA A 246 8.44 13.07 -13.16
N PRO A 247 8.81 14.36 -13.33
CA PRO A 247 9.44 15.16 -12.28
C PRO A 247 8.67 15.14 -10.95
N GLU A 248 7.34 15.15 -11.02
CA GLU A 248 6.47 15.08 -9.84
C GLU A 248 6.58 13.76 -9.09
N GLU A 249 6.70 12.63 -9.80
CA GLU A 249 6.86 11.32 -9.17
C GLU A 249 8.24 11.20 -8.49
N ILE A 250 9.29 11.73 -9.13
CA ILE A 250 10.63 11.80 -8.54
C ILE A 250 10.59 12.65 -7.27
N ARG A 251 9.95 13.82 -7.33
CA ARG A 251 9.80 14.74 -6.20
C ARG A 251 9.11 14.05 -5.02
N GLN A 252 7.98 13.40 -5.24
CA GLN A 252 7.25 12.69 -4.20
C GLN A 252 8.10 11.58 -3.54
N ARG A 253 8.85 10.82 -4.34
CA ARG A 253 9.77 9.80 -3.83
C ARG A 253 10.89 10.42 -3.00
N LEU A 254 11.54 11.47 -3.49
CA LEU A 254 12.61 12.17 -2.77
C LEU A 254 12.12 12.75 -1.44
N VAL A 255 10.93 13.37 -1.42
CA VAL A 255 10.32 13.91 -0.19
C VAL A 255 10.04 12.78 0.80
N ALA A 256 9.42 11.69 0.37
CA ALA A 256 9.12 10.55 1.23
C ALA A 256 10.39 9.91 1.81
N THR A 257 11.40 9.64 0.97
CA THR A 257 12.68 9.08 1.41
C THR A 257 13.44 10.04 2.32
N GLY A 258 13.48 11.33 1.98
CA GLY A 258 14.16 12.34 2.78
C GLY A 258 13.52 12.55 4.15
N ARG A 259 12.18 12.53 4.24
CA ARG A 259 11.48 12.57 5.54
C ARG A 259 11.83 11.36 6.40
N ARG A 260 11.85 10.14 5.84
CA ARG A 260 12.29 8.93 6.57
C ARG A 260 13.73 9.03 7.05
N ALA A 261 14.65 9.47 6.19
CA ALA A 261 16.05 9.66 6.57
C ALA A 261 16.19 10.72 7.68
N LEU A 262 15.38 11.79 7.65
CA LEU A 262 15.36 12.81 8.69
C LEU A 262 14.90 12.23 10.04
N GLU A 263 13.86 11.40 10.05
CA GLU A 263 13.39 10.69 11.24
C GLU A 263 14.49 9.80 11.84
N GLU A 264 15.25 9.06 11.02
CA GLU A 264 16.35 8.21 11.48
C GLU A 264 17.53 9.00 12.08
N ILE A 265 17.90 10.14 11.46
CA ILE A 265 18.93 11.04 11.98
C ILE A 265 18.54 11.57 13.36
N LEU A 266 17.29 12.01 13.53
CA LEU A 266 16.78 12.55 14.79
C LEU A 266 16.76 11.48 15.88
N ALA A 267 16.27 10.27 15.58
CA ALA A 267 16.24 9.15 16.51
C ALA A 267 17.66 8.78 17.02
N THR A 268 18.66 8.84 16.15
CA THR A 268 20.06 8.56 16.53
C THR A 268 20.63 9.64 17.45
N LYS A 269 20.28 10.92 17.21
CA LYS A 269 20.73 12.06 18.02
C LYS A 269 20.14 12.01 19.44
N GLU A 270 18.87 11.63 19.57
CA GLU A 270 18.20 11.46 20.86
C GLU A 270 18.79 10.30 21.67
N ALA A 271 19.08 9.16 21.02
CA ALA A 271 19.71 8.02 21.67
C ALA A 271 21.12 8.34 22.20
N GLY A 272 21.89 9.15 21.48
CA GLY A 272 23.21 9.62 21.92
C GLY A 272 23.15 10.53 23.15
N HIS A 273 22.17 11.44 23.21
CA HIS A 273 22.00 12.35 24.37
C HIS A 273 21.46 11.65 25.62
N ALA A 274 20.76 10.52 25.48
CA ALA A 274 20.25 9.74 26.62
C ALA A 274 21.29 8.80 27.25
N ALA A 275 22.44 8.60 26.59
CA ALA A 275 23.52 7.73 27.05
C ALA A 275 24.65 8.47 27.80
N ASP A 276 24.64 9.80 27.76
CA ASP A 276 25.56 10.71 28.48
C ASP A 276 24.91 11.25 29.77
#